data_AF-A0A2D9RTE1-F1
#
_entry.id   AF-A0A2D9RTE1-F1
#
_cell.length_a   1.000
_cell.length_b   1.000
_cell.length_c   1.000
_cell.angle_alpha   90.00
_cell.angle_beta   90.00
_cell.angle_gamma   90.00
#
_symmetry.space_group_name_H-M   'P 1'
#
loop_
_entity.id
_entity.type
_entity.pdbx_description
1 polymer ?
#
loop_
_entity_poly.entity_id
_entity_poly.type
_entity_poly.pdbx_seq_one_letter_code
_entity_poly.pdbx_strand_id
1 'polypeptide(L)'
;MRKYFILILTVLISSSAIGQGLIKDSKASDLIKKNPRVQKSRSINLPPSYSLEQYTPHVFDQGNSDMCAAYSLALARTMIYARNNKLSDKNKISAEAYSPYYIYTKYKSVSNESFDGGLNMYFNKLNEYGYAKIKEIEYPHYFPFTEKQLWDFSTPSYTNLQNKYIKSEKFDQINTIYVDDIESKEGRKELINLIKQEIVKERPILFGMNIYDTFSRSKDVWSDDVETWCNELINTNDGEDYCYAKNSNPSGMCDRHKPEDYYSGHAMTLIAYDDNKYFGSFLIQNSWGIDSHNNGKVWIPYDVFARLAEEIQSVDKKAKTMFDEEIKYTFNYPDIEIIDKTKDFGSDLDSNWFLFTAMAIEKLDEKDVKKGRVILPNNLIIEGTLSNNLLNGFGKINLNNKYIYEGNFKNGFFDGNGKLLMYDLWGDISSYREGEFKDGKFLKGNVEEIVNLGNHYAILWGDRRNGYSYSGNFSDGNYNGYGVMKHNQYEWEVKGDFKDGWPIKGKQTTDWFEYEGELKYMLWHGRGKLTLWDDSVQEGNFERGEFIN
;
A
#
# COMPACT_ATOMS: atom_id res chain seq x y z
N MET A 1 42.32 -8.90 40.10
CA MET A 1 41.11 -9.53 39.53
C MET A 1 40.11 -8.44 39.18
N ARG A 2 40.00 -8.07 37.90
CA ARG A 2 39.00 -7.10 37.42
C ARG A 2 37.65 -7.81 37.32
N LYS A 3 36.62 -7.27 37.97
CA LYS A 3 35.23 -7.72 37.86
C LYS A 3 34.65 -7.18 36.55
N TYR A 4 34.27 -8.07 35.64
CA TYR A 4 33.52 -7.70 34.45
C TYR A 4 32.03 -7.64 34.81
N PHE A 5 31.43 -6.46 34.67
CA PHE A 5 29.97 -6.29 34.68
C PHE A 5 29.45 -6.74 33.31
N ILE A 6 28.67 -7.82 33.28
CA ILE A 6 27.93 -8.22 32.08
C ILE A 6 26.70 -7.33 32.01
N LEU A 7 26.72 -6.37 31.08
CA LEU A 7 25.56 -5.57 30.71
C LEU A 7 24.70 -6.43 29.78
N ILE A 8 23.61 -6.99 30.31
CA ILE A 8 22.60 -7.69 29.49
C ILE A 8 21.88 -6.61 28.69
N LEU A 9 22.25 -6.48 27.42
CA LEU A 9 21.59 -5.60 26.46
C LEU A 9 20.29 -6.30 26.03
N THR A 10 19.17 -5.97 26.65
CA THR A 10 17.85 -6.36 26.17
C THR A 10 17.59 -5.65 24.85
N VAL A 11 17.77 -6.35 23.73
CA VAL A 11 17.34 -5.89 22.41
C VAL A 11 15.81 -5.99 22.40
N LEU A 12 15.15 -4.85 22.62
CA LEU A 12 13.75 -4.68 22.31
C LEU A 12 13.60 -4.81 20.79
N ILE A 13 13.18 -5.98 20.33
CA ILE A 13 12.66 -6.15 18.98
C ILE A 13 11.34 -5.39 18.96
N SER A 14 11.39 -4.15 18.49
CA SER A 14 10.19 -3.40 18.13
C SER A 14 9.52 -4.16 16.98
N SER A 15 8.40 -4.82 17.28
CA SER A 15 7.43 -5.16 16.25
C SER A 15 7.12 -3.87 15.49
N SER A 16 7.26 -3.91 14.16
CA SER A 16 6.86 -2.82 13.29
C SER A 16 5.38 -2.57 13.49
N ALA A 17 5.03 -1.55 14.28
CA ALA A 17 3.67 -1.08 14.42
C ALA A 17 3.23 -0.56 13.05
N ILE A 18 2.37 -1.32 12.37
CA ILE A 18 1.67 -0.85 11.18
C ILE A 18 0.85 0.36 11.64
N GLY A 19 1.13 1.56 11.11
CA GLY A 19 0.56 2.83 11.55
C GLY A 19 -0.97 2.78 11.75
N GLN A 20 -1.39 2.77 13.01
CA GLN A 20 -2.80 2.74 13.42
C GLN A 20 -3.13 4.09 14.07
N GLY A 21 -4.01 4.85 13.43
CA GLY A 21 -4.29 6.23 13.81
C GLY A 21 -5.73 6.53 14.17
N LEU A 22 -6.59 5.54 14.42
CA LEU A 22 -7.97 5.82 14.82
C LEU A 22 -8.08 5.89 16.34
N ILE A 23 -8.40 7.07 16.85
CA ILE A 23 -8.66 7.29 18.28
C ILE A 23 -10.14 7.03 18.58
N LYS A 24 -10.42 6.09 19.47
CA LYS A 24 -11.76 5.86 20.01
C LYS A 24 -12.06 6.89 21.11
N ASP A 25 -13.03 7.76 20.88
CA ASP A 25 -13.48 8.77 21.84
C ASP A 25 -15.00 8.78 21.92
N SER A 26 -15.55 8.46 23.10
CA SER A 26 -17.00 8.41 23.32
C SER A 26 -17.70 9.75 23.05
N LYS A 27 -17.02 10.88 23.31
CA LYS A 27 -17.57 12.20 23.01
C LYS A 27 -17.68 12.42 21.50
N ALA A 28 -16.66 12.02 20.74
CA ALA A 28 -16.69 12.05 19.29
C ALA A 28 -17.82 11.16 18.75
N SER A 29 -17.96 9.92 19.25
CA SER A 29 -19.03 9.01 18.86
C SER A 29 -20.44 9.61 19.12
N ASP A 30 -20.63 10.27 20.26
CA ASP A 30 -21.89 10.95 20.59
C ASP A 30 -22.17 12.15 19.67
N LEU A 31 -21.15 12.87 19.25
CA LEU A 31 -21.28 13.96 18.29
C LEU A 31 -21.60 13.44 16.88
N ILE A 32 -20.99 12.33 16.45
CA ILE A 32 -21.29 11.67 15.17
C ILE A 32 -22.77 11.24 15.12
N LYS A 33 -23.30 10.68 16.22
CA LYS A 33 -24.73 10.30 16.30
C LYS A 33 -25.70 11.47 16.17
N LYS A 34 -25.25 12.72 16.34
CA LYS A 34 -26.06 13.93 16.11
C LYS A 34 -26.14 14.33 14.64
N ASN A 35 -25.33 13.74 13.76
CA ASN A 35 -25.46 13.93 12.32
C ASN A 35 -26.80 13.38 11.83
N PRO A 36 -27.33 13.88 10.69
CA PRO A 36 -28.51 13.29 10.08
C PRO A 36 -28.35 11.79 9.91
N ARG A 37 -29.28 11.01 10.45
CA ARG A 37 -29.28 9.54 10.32
C ARG A 37 -29.81 9.15 8.95
N VAL A 38 -29.09 8.30 8.23
CA VAL A 38 -29.56 7.75 6.96
C VAL A 38 -30.86 6.98 7.19
N GLN A 39 -31.90 7.35 6.44
CA GLN A 39 -33.21 6.73 6.50
C GLN A 39 -33.38 5.72 5.37
N LYS A 40 -34.17 4.67 5.64
CA LYS A 40 -34.55 3.69 4.64
C LYS A 40 -35.39 4.34 3.54
N SER A 41 -34.90 4.30 2.30
CA SER A 41 -35.67 4.71 1.13
C SER A 41 -36.58 3.57 0.68
N ARG A 42 -37.85 3.89 0.41
CA ARG A 42 -38.82 2.93 -0.14
C ARG A 42 -38.73 2.80 -1.67
N SER A 43 -37.98 3.68 -2.33
CA SER A 43 -37.93 3.79 -3.80
C SER A 43 -36.59 3.38 -4.42
N ILE A 44 -35.57 3.09 -3.61
CA ILE A 44 -34.26 2.68 -4.13
C ILE A 44 -34.27 1.17 -4.40
N ASN A 45 -34.06 0.82 -5.66
CA ASN A 45 -33.75 -0.54 -6.07
C ASN A 45 -32.27 -0.80 -5.81
N LEU A 46 -31.95 -1.79 -5.00
CA LEU A 46 -30.57 -2.19 -4.74
C LEU A 46 -30.17 -3.27 -5.75
N PRO A 47 -29.27 -2.98 -6.71
CA PRO A 47 -28.71 -4.02 -7.58
C PRO A 47 -27.93 -5.05 -6.73
N PRO A 48 -27.65 -6.26 -7.26
CA PRO A 48 -26.87 -7.27 -6.53
C PRO A 48 -25.42 -6.84 -6.31
N SER A 49 -24.90 -5.89 -7.08
CA SER A 49 -23.59 -5.29 -6.86
C SER A 49 -23.56 -3.84 -7.35
N TYR A 50 -22.71 -3.03 -6.72
CA TYR A 50 -22.43 -1.66 -7.14
C TYR A 50 -21.04 -1.25 -6.68
N SER A 51 -20.26 -0.60 -7.55
CA SER A 51 -18.87 -0.22 -7.27
C SER A 51 -18.59 1.24 -7.60
N LEU A 52 -17.92 1.93 -6.67
CA LEU A 52 -17.40 3.28 -6.83
C LEU A 52 -15.91 3.27 -7.25
N GLU A 53 -15.34 2.10 -7.54
CA GLU A 53 -13.92 1.97 -7.91
C GLU A 53 -13.52 2.84 -9.11
N GLN A 54 -14.44 3.06 -10.05
CA GLN A 54 -14.22 3.96 -11.19
C GLN A 54 -13.88 5.41 -10.79
N TYR A 55 -14.22 5.83 -9.56
CA TYR A 55 -13.93 7.15 -9.01
C TYR A 55 -12.72 7.15 -8.05
N THR A 56 -12.08 6.00 -7.84
CA THR A 56 -10.96 5.90 -6.89
C THR A 56 -9.65 6.38 -7.54
N PRO A 57 -8.80 7.10 -6.79
CA PRO A 57 -7.42 7.32 -7.18
C PRO A 57 -6.62 6.02 -7.05
N HIS A 58 -5.33 6.08 -7.35
CA HIS A 58 -4.39 5.05 -6.89
C HIS A 58 -4.39 4.94 -5.37
N VAL A 59 -4.05 3.75 -4.90
CA VAL A 59 -3.99 3.51 -3.47
C VAL A 59 -2.72 4.18 -2.95
N PHE A 60 -2.93 5.17 -2.09
CA PHE A 60 -1.85 5.83 -1.39
C PHE A 60 -1.40 5.01 -0.18
N ASP A 61 -0.13 5.12 0.15
CA ASP A 61 0.44 4.53 1.36
C ASP A 61 0.59 5.62 2.43
N GLN A 62 -0.02 5.41 3.59
CA GLN A 62 0.14 6.27 4.75
C GLN A 62 1.53 6.12 5.38
N GLY A 63 2.29 5.07 5.04
CA GLY A 63 3.58 4.76 5.62
C GLY A 63 3.50 4.54 7.13
N ASN A 64 4.59 4.81 7.83
CA ASN A 64 4.64 4.71 9.29
C ASN A 64 4.05 5.97 9.96
N SER A 65 2.75 6.23 9.71
CA SER A 65 2.01 7.37 10.24
C SER A 65 0.66 6.96 10.82
N ASP A 66 0.14 7.79 11.73
CA ASP A 66 -1.17 7.61 12.37
C ASP A 66 -2.30 8.36 11.63
N MET A 67 -2.24 8.39 10.30
CA MET A 67 -3.11 9.25 9.47
C MET A 67 -4.27 8.51 8.78
N CYS A 68 -4.56 7.25 9.13
CA CYS A 68 -5.58 6.44 8.45
C CYS A 68 -6.94 7.18 8.27
N ALA A 69 -7.41 7.88 9.31
CA ALA A 69 -8.64 8.67 9.25
C ALA A 69 -8.54 9.84 8.25
N ALA A 70 -7.38 10.49 8.15
CA ALA A 70 -7.14 11.55 7.18
C ALA A 70 -7.08 11.02 5.74
N TYR A 71 -6.41 9.88 5.52
CA TYR A 71 -6.36 9.21 4.22
C TYR A 71 -7.74 8.74 3.77
N SER A 72 -8.53 8.15 4.67
CA SER A 72 -9.91 7.74 4.40
C SER A 72 -10.78 8.93 3.99
N LEU A 73 -10.69 10.05 4.72
CA LEU A 73 -11.43 11.27 4.40
C LEU A 73 -10.99 11.91 3.07
N ALA A 74 -9.68 11.92 2.80
CA ALA A 74 -9.11 12.37 1.54
C ALA A 74 -9.59 11.53 0.34
N LEU A 75 -9.62 10.21 0.50
CA LEU A 75 -10.13 9.27 -0.50
C LEU A 75 -11.60 9.55 -0.81
N ALA A 76 -12.45 9.61 0.22
CA ALA A 76 -13.88 9.92 0.05
C ALA A 76 -14.08 11.25 -0.69
N ARG A 77 -13.31 12.29 -0.33
CA ARG A 77 -13.43 13.59 -0.99
C ARG A 77 -12.97 13.59 -2.44
N THR A 78 -11.92 12.83 -2.75
CA THR A 78 -11.39 12.61 -4.10
C THR A 78 -12.41 11.89 -4.98
N MET A 79 -13.04 10.83 -4.47
CA MET A 79 -14.07 10.08 -5.20
C MET A 79 -15.26 10.97 -5.58
N ILE A 80 -15.74 11.79 -4.63
CA ILE A 80 -16.82 12.74 -4.90
C ILE A 80 -16.41 13.79 -5.94
N TYR A 81 -15.16 14.26 -5.89
CA TYR A 81 -14.64 15.18 -6.91
C TYR A 81 -14.62 14.53 -8.30
N ALA A 82 -14.10 13.30 -8.40
CA ALA A 82 -14.05 12.54 -9.64
C ALA A 82 -15.44 12.33 -10.24
N ARG A 83 -16.40 11.87 -9.42
CA ARG A 83 -17.81 11.71 -9.79
C ARG A 83 -18.41 13.01 -10.32
N ASN A 84 -18.27 14.11 -9.57
CA ASN A 84 -18.88 15.39 -9.93
C ASN A 84 -18.27 16.01 -11.20
N ASN A 85 -17.00 15.69 -11.51
CA ASN A 85 -16.31 16.18 -12.70
C ASN A 85 -16.23 15.14 -13.84
N LYS A 86 -16.94 14.01 -13.71
CA LYS A 86 -16.99 12.92 -14.70
C LYS A 86 -15.58 12.41 -15.08
N LEU A 87 -14.69 12.33 -14.09
CA LEU A 87 -13.37 11.74 -14.25
C LEU A 87 -13.48 10.23 -14.04
N SER A 88 -12.98 9.47 -15.02
CA SER A 88 -12.89 8.00 -14.97
C SER A 88 -11.48 7.48 -15.20
N ASP A 89 -10.54 8.37 -15.56
CA ASP A 89 -9.13 8.02 -15.71
C ASP A 89 -8.44 8.09 -14.35
N LYS A 90 -7.88 6.96 -13.91
CA LYS A 90 -7.30 6.82 -12.57
C LYS A 90 -6.16 7.80 -12.31
N ASN A 91 -5.38 8.14 -13.33
CA ASN A 91 -4.26 9.08 -13.20
C ASN A 91 -4.75 10.51 -13.04
N LYS A 92 -5.76 10.92 -13.83
CA LYS A 92 -6.43 12.21 -13.64
C LYS A 92 -7.10 12.34 -12.29
N ILE A 93 -7.77 11.29 -11.83
CA ILE A 93 -8.40 11.27 -10.50
C ILE A 93 -7.35 11.45 -9.41
N SER A 94 -6.25 10.72 -9.52
CA SER A 94 -5.15 10.79 -8.55
C SER A 94 -4.49 12.16 -8.55
N ALA A 95 -4.29 12.78 -9.72
CA ALA A 95 -3.71 14.13 -9.83
C ALA A 95 -4.58 15.21 -9.16
N GLU A 96 -5.86 14.90 -8.96
CA GLU A 96 -6.84 15.76 -8.28
C GLU A 96 -7.17 15.28 -6.86
N ALA A 97 -6.39 14.36 -6.30
CA ALA A 97 -6.60 13.83 -4.97
C ALA A 97 -6.44 14.89 -3.87
N TYR A 98 -7.22 14.71 -2.80
CA TYR A 98 -7.20 15.59 -1.62
C TYR A 98 -6.08 15.21 -0.65
N SER A 99 -5.55 16.20 0.04
CA SER A 99 -4.38 16.11 0.92
C SER A 99 -4.73 15.50 2.29
N PRO A 100 -4.20 14.31 2.62
CA PRO A 100 -4.29 13.77 3.97
C PRO A 100 -3.54 14.64 4.99
N TYR A 101 -2.42 15.27 4.62
CA TYR A 101 -1.64 16.11 5.55
C TYR A 101 -2.36 17.40 5.91
N TYR A 102 -3.03 18.04 4.95
CA TYR A 102 -3.90 19.17 5.24
C TYR A 102 -5.01 18.76 6.21
N ILE A 103 -5.68 17.64 5.95
CA ILE A 103 -6.75 17.12 6.80
C ILE A 103 -6.24 16.90 8.22
N TYR A 104 -5.13 16.18 8.38
CA TYR A 104 -4.53 15.89 9.69
C TYR A 104 -4.12 17.17 10.43
N THR A 105 -3.32 18.02 9.79
CA THR A 105 -2.81 19.27 10.39
C THR A 105 -3.96 20.19 10.78
N LYS A 106 -4.94 20.34 9.88
CA LYS A 106 -6.08 21.22 10.12
C LYS A 106 -6.98 20.66 11.21
N TYR A 107 -7.21 19.36 11.25
CA TYR A 107 -7.95 18.69 12.31
C TYR A 107 -7.32 18.98 13.68
N LYS A 108 -6.03 18.65 13.85
CA LYS A 108 -5.31 18.85 15.13
C LYS A 108 -5.35 20.31 15.57
N SER A 109 -5.15 21.24 14.63
CA SER A 109 -5.25 22.69 14.88
C SER A 109 -6.64 23.12 15.36
N VAL A 110 -7.72 22.67 14.72
CA VAL A 110 -9.07 23.12 15.08
C VAL A 110 -9.61 22.41 16.32
N SER A 111 -9.20 21.18 16.57
CA SER A 111 -9.56 20.42 17.78
C SER A 111 -8.76 20.84 19.01
N ASN A 112 -7.72 21.68 18.83
CA ASN A 112 -6.78 22.08 19.88
C ASN A 112 -6.15 20.86 20.56
N GLU A 113 -5.86 19.83 19.77
CA GLU A 113 -5.21 18.60 20.20
C GLU A 113 -3.70 18.71 19.98
N SER A 114 -2.92 18.02 20.80
CA SER A 114 -1.52 17.77 20.48
C SER A 114 -1.45 17.05 19.14
N PHE A 115 -0.49 17.42 18.32
CA PHE A 115 -0.29 16.80 17.02
C PHE A 115 0.37 15.41 17.07
N ASP A 116 0.50 14.85 18.26
CA ASP A 116 0.85 13.45 18.47
C ASP A 116 -0.38 12.54 18.29
N GLY A 117 -0.15 11.34 17.77
CA GLY A 117 -1.13 10.28 17.58
C GLY A 117 -2.23 10.54 16.54
N GLY A 118 -3.18 9.61 16.50
CA GLY A 118 -4.25 9.54 15.51
C GLY A 118 -5.32 10.63 15.48
N LEU A 119 -6.37 10.43 14.68
CA LEU A 119 -7.60 11.23 14.66
C LEU A 119 -8.80 10.36 15.06
N ASN A 120 -9.86 10.96 15.61
CA ASN A 120 -11.18 10.31 15.69
C ASN A 120 -11.99 10.56 14.40
N MET A 121 -13.18 9.95 14.28
CA MET A 121 -14.02 10.06 13.07
C MET A 121 -14.97 11.27 13.04
N TYR A 122 -14.90 12.20 14.00
CA TYR A 122 -15.78 13.37 14.04
C TYR A 122 -15.20 14.54 13.24
N PHE A 123 -15.57 14.59 11.95
CA PHE A 123 -14.98 15.55 11.01
C PHE A 123 -15.76 16.85 10.82
N ASN A 124 -16.89 17.06 11.51
CA ASN A 124 -17.78 18.20 11.24
C ASN A 124 -17.09 19.56 11.44
N LYS A 125 -16.28 19.71 12.51
CA LYS A 125 -15.56 20.96 12.78
C LYS A 125 -14.50 21.23 11.71
N LEU A 126 -13.79 20.20 11.27
CA LEU A 126 -12.84 20.28 10.16
C LEU A 126 -13.56 20.70 8.87
N ASN A 127 -14.75 20.15 8.60
CA ASN A 127 -15.52 20.42 7.39
C ASN A 127 -15.87 21.92 7.21
N GLU A 128 -15.89 22.72 8.28
CA GLU A 128 -16.09 24.18 8.20
C GLU A 128 -14.95 24.93 7.48
N TYR A 129 -13.77 24.31 7.43
CA TYR A 129 -12.56 24.85 6.80
C TYR A 129 -12.33 24.29 5.39
N GLY A 130 -13.05 23.23 5.01
CA GLY A 130 -12.94 22.59 3.71
C GLY A 130 -11.69 21.72 3.57
N TYR A 131 -11.28 21.47 2.32
CA TYR A 131 -10.26 20.48 1.99
C TYR A 131 -9.35 20.99 0.86
N ALA A 132 -8.05 20.78 1.00
CA ALA A 132 -7.05 21.13 0.00
C ALA A 132 -6.59 19.89 -0.78
N LYS A 133 -6.07 20.12 -1.99
CA LYS A 133 -5.53 19.06 -2.86
C LYS A 133 -4.07 18.76 -2.58
N ILE A 134 -3.66 17.54 -2.93
CA ILE A 134 -2.28 17.10 -2.80
C ILE A 134 -1.32 18.04 -3.56
N LYS A 135 -1.73 18.48 -4.76
CA LYS A 135 -0.95 19.40 -5.58
C LYS A 135 -0.77 20.81 -4.98
N GLU A 136 -1.53 21.16 -3.94
CA GLU A 136 -1.49 22.47 -3.29
C GLU A 136 -0.64 22.45 -2.01
N ILE A 137 -0.45 21.28 -1.39
CA ILE A 137 0.10 21.14 -0.04
C ILE A 137 1.37 20.31 -0.05
N GLU A 138 1.33 19.09 -0.58
CA GLU A 138 2.46 18.18 -0.57
C GLU A 138 3.38 18.37 -1.77
N TYR A 139 2.83 18.57 -2.96
CA TYR A 139 3.64 18.67 -4.18
C TYR A 139 4.39 20.00 -4.27
N PRO A 140 5.65 20.02 -4.77
CA PRO A 140 6.53 18.87 -5.04
C PRO A 140 7.45 18.51 -3.85
N HIS A 141 7.24 19.11 -2.68
CA HIS A 141 8.28 19.21 -1.64
C HIS A 141 8.13 18.24 -0.46
N TYR A 142 6.99 17.58 -0.32
CA TYR A 142 6.67 16.73 0.83
C TYR A 142 6.13 15.36 0.44
N PHE A 143 6.13 14.43 1.39
CA PHE A 143 5.59 13.08 1.21
C PHE A 143 4.16 13.08 0.63
N PRO A 144 3.83 12.19 -0.34
CA PRO A 144 4.67 11.10 -0.87
C PRO A 144 5.71 11.56 -1.92
N PHE A 145 5.78 12.86 -2.24
CA PHE A 145 6.69 13.39 -3.26
C PHE A 145 8.12 13.61 -2.80
N THR A 146 8.42 13.42 -1.51
CA THR A 146 9.75 13.38 -0.89
C THR A 146 9.63 12.56 0.38
N GLU A 147 10.73 12.10 0.99
CA GLU A 147 10.62 11.51 2.34
C GLU A 147 10.60 12.58 3.45
N LYS A 148 10.53 13.87 3.08
CA LYS A 148 10.18 14.95 4.01
C LYS A 148 8.68 14.85 4.26
N GLN A 149 8.31 14.10 5.28
CA GLN A 149 6.94 14.10 5.74
C GLN A 149 6.61 15.49 6.35
N LEU A 150 5.37 15.94 6.19
CA LEU A 150 4.87 17.20 6.77
C LEU A 150 4.65 17.02 8.28
N TRP A 151 5.75 16.83 9.03
CA TRP A 151 5.75 16.83 10.50
C TRP A 151 6.56 18.01 11.00
N ASP A 152 5.86 19.13 11.19
CA ASP A 152 6.27 20.22 12.08
C ASP A 152 5.10 21.22 12.23
N PHE A 153 3.88 20.68 12.23
CA PHE A 153 2.66 21.37 12.67
C PHE A 153 2.32 22.68 11.96
N SER A 154 2.76 22.82 10.72
CA SER A 154 2.30 23.87 9.83
C SER A 154 2.07 23.29 8.44
N THR A 155 0.92 23.63 7.84
CA THR A 155 0.87 23.62 6.37
C THR A 155 1.98 24.52 5.86
N PRO A 156 2.55 24.25 4.68
CA PRO A 156 3.64 25.05 4.15
C PRO A 156 3.32 26.54 4.24
N SER A 157 4.33 27.38 4.54
CA SER A 157 4.14 28.79 4.88
C SER A 157 3.37 29.62 3.82
N TYR A 158 3.42 29.16 2.57
CA TYR A 158 2.71 29.73 1.42
C TYR A 158 1.23 29.29 1.31
N THR A 159 0.80 28.31 2.09
CA THR A 159 -0.58 27.81 2.07
C THR A 159 -1.50 28.85 2.70
N ASN A 160 -2.32 29.50 1.89
CA ASN A 160 -3.37 30.35 2.42
C ASN A 160 -4.51 29.49 2.99
N LEU A 161 -4.44 29.18 4.29
CA LEU A 161 -5.45 28.42 5.04
C LEU A 161 -6.84 29.08 5.08
N GLN A 162 -6.96 30.36 4.69
CA GLN A 162 -8.23 31.09 4.59
C GLN A 162 -8.74 31.20 3.14
N ASN A 163 -8.20 30.41 2.22
CA ASN A 163 -8.58 30.42 0.82
C ASN A 163 -10.07 30.07 0.63
N LYS A 164 -10.82 30.96 -0.03
CA LYS A 164 -12.24 30.78 -0.38
C LYS A 164 -12.48 29.49 -1.17
N TYR A 165 -11.53 29.10 -2.03
CA TYR A 165 -11.57 27.85 -2.78
C TYR A 165 -11.53 26.64 -1.85
N ILE A 166 -10.49 26.49 -1.02
CA ILE A 166 -10.34 25.37 -0.07
C ILE A 166 -11.60 25.25 0.80
N LYS A 167 -12.09 26.37 1.34
CA LYS A 167 -13.31 26.41 2.16
C LYS A 167 -14.56 25.98 1.38
N SER A 168 -14.65 26.29 0.08
CA SER A 168 -15.77 25.87 -0.78
C SER A 168 -15.77 24.37 -1.05
N GLU A 169 -14.63 23.70 -0.89
CA GLU A 169 -14.48 22.27 -1.16
C GLU A 169 -14.99 21.37 -0.03
N LYS A 170 -15.61 21.92 1.02
CA LYS A 170 -16.31 21.16 2.09
C LYS A 170 -17.39 20.20 1.59
N PHE A 171 -17.74 19.20 2.40
CA PHE A 171 -18.93 18.37 2.22
C PHE A 171 -20.20 19.16 2.50
N ASP A 172 -21.24 18.88 1.71
CA ASP A 172 -22.57 19.44 1.91
C ASP A 172 -23.41 18.54 2.83
N GLN A 173 -23.08 17.24 2.88
CA GLN A 173 -23.75 16.25 3.71
C GLN A 173 -22.72 15.34 4.38
N ILE A 174 -22.92 15.15 5.69
CA ILE A 174 -22.24 14.14 6.50
C ILE A 174 -23.36 13.46 7.28
N ASN A 175 -23.72 12.23 6.89
CA ASN A 175 -24.79 11.46 7.53
C ASN A 175 -24.18 10.32 8.33
N THR A 176 -24.78 9.98 9.46
CA THR A 176 -24.42 8.78 10.22
C THR A 176 -25.30 7.60 9.81
N ILE A 177 -24.72 6.40 9.83
CA ILE A 177 -25.41 5.14 9.55
C ILE A 177 -25.29 4.25 10.77
N TYR A 178 -26.41 3.96 11.41
CA TYR A 178 -26.48 2.99 12.49
C TYR A 178 -27.89 2.42 12.64
N VAL A 179 -27.97 1.26 13.29
CA VAL A 179 -29.20 0.61 13.74
C VAL A 179 -29.17 0.47 15.26
N ASP A 180 -30.34 0.46 15.88
CA ASP A 180 -30.44 0.38 17.34
C ASP A 180 -30.28 -1.07 17.84
N ASP A 181 -30.59 -2.07 16.98
CA ASP A 181 -30.54 -3.50 17.30
C ASP A 181 -29.52 -4.24 16.42
N ILE A 182 -28.23 -3.94 16.59
CA ILE A 182 -27.17 -4.55 15.76
C ILE A 182 -26.93 -6.04 16.07
N GLU A 183 -27.36 -6.52 17.23
CA GLU A 183 -27.16 -7.93 17.62
C GLU A 183 -28.07 -8.87 16.82
N SER A 184 -29.28 -8.42 16.47
CA SER A 184 -30.20 -9.22 15.68
C SER A 184 -29.78 -9.36 14.22
N LYS A 185 -30.25 -10.44 13.59
CA LYS A 185 -30.03 -10.67 12.16
C LYS A 185 -30.75 -9.62 11.31
N GLU A 186 -31.93 -9.20 11.76
CA GLU A 186 -32.77 -8.21 11.12
C GLU A 186 -32.11 -6.82 11.15
N GLY A 187 -31.56 -6.41 12.29
CA GLY A 187 -30.86 -5.13 12.41
C GLY A 187 -29.55 -5.09 11.63
N ARG A 188 -28.75 -6.17 11.64
CA ARG A 188 -27.59 -6.29 10.73
C ARG A 188 -28.01 -6.15 9.27
N LYS A 189 -29.07 -6.84 8.86
CA LYS A 189 -29.62 -6.76 7.50
C LYS A 189 -30.10 -5.34 7.17
N GLU A 190 -30.70 -4.64 8.12
CA GLU A 190 -31.09 -3.23 7.95
C GLU A 190 -29.86 -2.34 7.75
N LEU A 191 -28.83 -2.47 8.60
CA LEU A 191 -27.58 -1.71 8.47
C LEU A 191 -26.94 -1.92 7.09
N ILE A 192 -26.82 -3.18 6.66
CA ILE A 192 -26.28 -3.55 5.34
C ILE A 192 -27.05 -2.84 4.22
N ASN A 193 -28.38 -2.82 4.28
CA ASN A 193 -29.20 -2.16 3.27
C ASN A 193 -29.06 -0.64 3.28
N LEU A 194 -28.92 -0.01 4.45
CA LEU A 194 -28.65 1.43 4.56
C LEU A 194 -27.30 1.80 3.92
N ILE A 195 -26.26 0.98 4.14
CA ILE A 195 -24.94 1.17 3.53
C ILE A 195 -25.03 1.02 2.01
N LYS A 196 -25.61 -0.07 1.52
CA LYS A 196 -25.80 -0.32 0.08
C LYS A 196 -26.53 0.82 -0.61
N GLN A 197 -27.56 1.35 0.05
CA GLN A 197 -28.33 2.49 -0.45
C GLN A 197 -27.44 3.72 -0.69
N GLU A 198 -26.54 4.05 0.23
CA GLU A 198 -25.65 5.19 0.07
C GLU A 198 -24.59 4.94 -1.00
N ILE A 199 -24.08 3.71 -1.13
CA ILE A 199 -23.18 3.34 -2.23
C ILE A 199 -23.87 3.47 -3.60
N VAL A 200 -25.13 3.05 -3.72
CA VAL A 200 -25.95 3.24 -4.95
C VAL A 200 -26.21 4.71 -5.25
N LYS A 201 -26.26 5.57 -4.22
CA LYS A 201 -26.28 7.04 -4.39
C LYS A 201 -24.90 7.63 -4.70
N GLU A 202 -23.92 6.79 -4.98
CA GLU A 202 -22.53 7.16 -5.25
C GLU A 202 -21.87 7.94 -4.10
N ARG A 203 -22.22 7.60 -2.86
CA ARG A 203 -21.65 8.22 -1.65
C ARG A 203 -20.65 7.28 -1.00
N PRO A 204 -19.36 7.65 -0.91
CA PRO A 204 -18.38 6.86 -0.20
C PRO A 204 -18.73 6.79 1.29
N ILE A 205 -18.39 5.66 1.90
CA ILE A 205 -18.66 5.38 3.32
C ILE A 205 -17.34 5.35 4.09
N LEU A 206 -17.25 6.20 5.10
CA LEU A 206 -16.15 6.25 6.07
C LEU A 206 -16.56 5.43 7.29
N PHE A 207 -15.64 4.65 7.85
CA PHE A 207 -15.89 3.90 9.08
C PHE A 207 -14.58 3.65 9.84
N GLY A 208 -14.71 3.42 11.14
CA GLY A 208 -13.66 2.93 12.00
C GLY A 208 -13.84 1.45 12.32
N MET A 209 -12.76 0.74 12.64
CA MET A 209 -12.81 -0.66 13.06
C MET A 209 -11.59 -1.00 13.92
N ASN A 210 -11.76 -1.85 14.93
CA ASN A 210 -10.63 -2.51 15.59
C ASN A 210 -10.15 -3.66 14.70
N ILE A 211 -8.98 -3.53 14.08
CA ILE A 211 -8.46 -4.55 13.17
C ILE A 211 -7.84 -5.71 13.96
N TYR A 212 -7.91 -6.91 13.41
CA TYR A 212 -7.25 -8.08 13.98
C TYR A 212 -5.85 -8.22 13.36
N ASP A 213 -4.91 -8.86 14.05
CA ASP A 213 -3.59 -9.19 13.51
C ASP A 213 -3.71 -9.92 12.15
N THR A 214 -4.69 -10.81 12.01
CA THR A 214 -4.95 -11.56 10.77
C THR A 214 -5.43 -10.68 9.60
N PHE A 215 -5.95 -9.48 9.88
CA PHE A 215 -6.36 -8.53 8.84
C PHE A 215 -5.18 -8.16 7.96
N SER A 216 -4.04 -7.83 8.57
CA SER A 216 -2.82 -7.42 7.87
C SER A 216 -2.27 -8.48 6.90
N ARG A 217 -2.62 -9.75 7.11
CA ARG A 217 -2.13 -10.90 6.33
C ARG A 217 -3.10 -11.34 5.23
N SER A 218 -4.29 -10.75 5.19
CA SER A 218 -5.32 -11.09 4.22
C SER A 218 -4.93 -10.64 2.81
N LYS A 219 -5.32 -11.43 1.80
CA LYS A 219 -5.07 -11.14 0.39
C LYS A 219 -6.29 -10.50 -0.28
N ASP A 220 -7.29 -11.28 -0.69
CA ASP A 220 -8.50 -10.72 -1.34
C ASP A 220 -9.65 -10.48 -0.35
N VAL A 221 -9.78 -11.32 0.69
CA VAL A 221 -10.87 -11.26 1.67
C VAL A 221 -10.35 -11.46 3.08
N TRP A 222 -10.99 -10.80 4.03
CA TRP A 222 -10.76 -10.99 5.46
C TRP A 222 -12.06 -11.23 6.23
N SER A 223 -11.99 -12.11 7.22
CA SER A 223 -13.08 -12.46 8.14
C SER A 223 -12.50 -12.61 9.56
N ASP A 224 -13.33 -12.42 10.58
CA ASP A 224 -12.91 -12.43 11.99
C ASP A 224 -12.74 -13.84 12.59
N ASP A 225 -13.08 -14.88 11.83
CA ASP A 225 -12.89 -16.30 12.16
C ASP A 225 -11.60 -16.90 11.58
N VAL A 226 -10.77 -16.08 10.92
CA VAL A 226 -9.46 -16.53 10.39
C VAL A 226 -8.56 -16.96 11.55
N GLU A 227 -8.23 -18.26 11.59
CA GLU A 227 -7.36 -18.83 12.60
C GLU A 227 -5.89 -18.44 12.37
N THR A 228 -5.17 -18.21 13.48
CA THR A 228 -3.75 -17.90 13.55
C THR A 228 -3.09 -18.64 14.70
N TRP A 229 -1.77 -18.46 14.85
CA TRP A 229 -0.96 -19.12 15.86
C TRP A 229 -0.28 -18.10 16.74
N CYS A 230 -0.32 -18.32 18.06
CA CYS A 230 0.39 -17.49 19.02
C CYS A 230 1.90 -17.67 18.88
N ASN A 231 2.62 -16.57 18.75
CA ASN A 231 4.08 -16.55 18.58
C ASN A 231 4.81 -15.90 19.78
N GLU A 232 4.23 -16.03 20.98
CA GLU A 232 4.86 -15.53 22.21
C GLU A 232 5.97 -16.48 22.67
N LEU A 233 7.11 -15.91 23.06
CA LEU A 233 8.23 -16.66 23.64
C LEU A 233 7.84 -17.21 25.02
N ILE A 234 8.10 -18.50 25.23
CA ILE A 234 7.82 -19.21 26.47
C ILE A 234 9.08 -19.92 26.96
N ASN A 235 9.20 -20.04 28.29
CA ASN A 235 10.24 -20.85 28.91
C ASN A 235 9.72 -22.27 29.13
N THR A 236 10.43 -23.25 28.58
CA THR A 236 10.18 -24.68 28.77
C THR A 236 11.29 -25.30 29.60
N ASN A 237 11.13 -26.57 30.00
CA ASN A 237 12.18 -27.30 30.70
C ASN A 237 13.42 -27.56 29.81
N ASP A 238 13.26 -27.47 28.49
CA ASP A 238 14.29 -27.73 27.49
C ASP A 238 14.90 -26.44 26.90
N GLY A 239 14.48 -25.26 27.39
CA GLY A 239 14.94 -23.94 26.93
C GLY A 239 13.80 -23.00 26.50
N GLU A 240 14.14 -21.93 25.79
CA GLU A 240 13.15 -21.01 25.18
C GLU A 240 12.50 -21.66 23.95
N ASP A 241 11.16 -21.55 23.85
CA ASP A 241 10.36 -22.01 22.71
C ASP A 241 9.24 -20.99 22.42
N TYR A 242 8.40 -21.23 21.42
CA TYR A 242 7.22 -20.41 21.11
C TYR A 242 5.91 -21.15 21.44
N CYS A 243 4.88 -20.40 21.82
CA CYS A 243 3.61 -20.96 22.29
C CYS A 243 2.87 -21.82 21.25
N TYR A 244 2.94 -21.48 19.96
CA TYR A 244 2.23 -22.11 18.83
C TYR A 244 0.76 -22.48 19.11
N ALA A 245 0.08 -21.77 20.00
CA ALA A 245 -1.31 -22.07 20.35
C ALA A 245 -2.24 -21.47 19.30
N LYS A 246 -3.07 -22.31 18.70
CA LYS A 246 -4.08 -21.91 17.72
C LYS A 246 -5.10 -20.98 18.37
N ASN A 247 -5.44 -19.88 17.72
CA ASN A 247 -6.42 -18.92 18.20
C ASN A 247 -7.01 -18.10 17.05
N SER A 248 -8.07 -17.34 17.34
CA SER A 248 -8.65 -16.32 16.45
C SER A 248 -8.79 -14.98 17.18
N ASN A 249 -7.92 -14.73 18.16
CA ASN A 249 -7.98 -13.53 18.98
C ASN A 249 -7.60 -12.30 18.14
N PRO A 250 -8.22 -11.13 18.37
CA PRO A 250 -7.84 -9.89 17.68
C PRO A 250 -6.33 -9.59 17.72
N SER A 251 -5.67 -9.85 18.85
CA SER A 251 -4.23 -9.62 19.02
C SER A 251 -3.33 -10.63 18.29
N GLY A 252 -3.91 -11.72 17.76
CA GLY A 252 -3.18 -12.89 17.25
C GLY A 252 -2.55 -13.78 18.33
N MET A 253 -2.66 -13.40 19.61
CA MET A 253 -2.13 -14.15 20.75
C MET A 253 -3.21 -15.03 21.38
N CYS A 254 -2.81 -16.18 21.93
CA CYS A 254 -3.72 -17.09 22.60
C CYS A 254 -4.23 -16.49 23.92
N ASP A 255 -5.26 -17.08 24.53
CA ASP A 255 -5.87 -16.56 25.75
C ASP A 255 -4.93 -16.39 26.94
N ARG A 256 -3.79 -17.09 26.95
CA ARG A 256 -2.77 -16.96 27.99
C ARG A 256 -1.83 -15.77 27.79
N HIS A 257 -1.64 -15.34 26.54
CA HIS A 257 -0.62 -14.36 26.16
C HIS A 257 -1.22 -13.08 25.60
N LYS A 258 -2.52 -13.07 25.28
CA LYS A 258 -3.18 -11.85 24.82
C LYS A 258 -3.04 -10.74 25.86
N PRO A 259 -2.82 -9.49 25.43
CA PRO A 259 -2.87 -8.36 26.33
C PRO A 259 -4.29 -8.22 26.91
N GLU A 260 -4.39 -7.67 28.12
CA GLU A 260 -5.69 -7.40 28.76
C GLU A 260 -6.54 -6.46 27.90
N ASP A 261 -5.92 -5.41 27.39
CA ASP A 261 -6.53 -4.43 26.50
C ASP A 261 -5.83 -4.44 25.14
N TYR A 262 -6.47 -5.05 24.12
CA TYR A 262 -6.02 -4.96 22.73
C TYR A 262 -6.87 -3.95 21.97
N TYR A 263 -6.22 -2.92 21.43
CA TYR A 263 -6.84 -1.98 20.53
C TYR A 263 -5.89 -1.60 19.39
N SER A 264 -6.35 -1.83 18.17
CA SER A 264 -5.70 -1.53 16.91
C SER A 264 -6.72 -0.82 16.02
N GLY A 265 -6.98 0.45 16.34
CA GLY A 265 -7.99 1.24 15.64
C GLY A 265 -7.52 1.63 14.24
N HIS A 266 -8.32 1.29 13.23
CA HIS A 266 -8.10 1.68 11.85
C HIS A 266 -9.32 2.37 11.23
N ALA A 267 -9.08 3.34 10.35
CA ALA A 267 -10.14 4.03 9.62
C ALA A 267 -9.94 3.84 8.11
N MET A 268 -11.02 3.46 7.41
CA MET A 268 -10.97 3.07 6.01
C MET A 268 -12.20 3.56 5.24
N THR A 269 -12.19 3.41 3.91
CA THR A 269 -13.31 3.79 3.05
C THR A 269 -13.91 2.55 2.36
N LEU A 270 -15.21 2.34 2.55
CA LEU A 270 -15.99 1.34 1.84
C LEU A 270 -16.47 1.93 0.51
N ILE A 271 -16.18 1.22 -0.58
CA ILE A 271 -16.31 1.72 -1.95
C ILE A 271 -17.19 0.85 -2.86
N ALA A 272 -17.50 -0.39 -2.48
CA ALA A 272 -18.38 -1.24 -3.27
C ALA A 272 -19.08 -2.29 -2.39
N TYR A 273 -20.06 -2.95 -2.98
CA TYR A 273 -20.63 -4.19 -2.45
C TYR A 273 -20.95 -5.16 -3.59
N ASP A 274 -20.93 -6.45 -3.26
CA ASP A 274 -21.38 -7.52 -4.16
C ASP A 274 -22.02 -8.66 -3.35
N ASP A 275 -23.29 -8.97 -3.64
CA ASP A 275 -24.11 -9.98 -2.98
C ASP A 275 -23.63 -11.41 -3.24
N ASN A 276 -22.87 -11.63 -4.32
CA ASN A 276 -22.37 -12.93 -4.73
C ASN A 276 -20.90 -13.13 -4.32
N LYS A 277 -20.12 -12.06 -4.23
CA LYS A 277 -18.71 -12.13 -3.81
C LYS A 277 -18.64 -12.54 -2.34
N TYR A 278 -18.07 -13.72 -2.08
CA TYR A 278 -17.96 -14.33 -0.74
C TYR A 278 -19.27 -14.36 0.05
N PHE A 279 -20.37 -14.75 -0.61
CA PHE A 279 -21.72 -14.82 -0.02
C PHE A 279 -22.25 -13.47 0.51
N GLY A 280 -21.77 -12.37 -0.08
CA GLY A 280 -22.18 -11.02 0.27
C GLY A 280 -21.09 -10.29 1.04
N SER A 281 -20.37 -9.40 0.35
CA SER A 281 -19.26 -8.65 0.91
C SER A 281 -19.24 -7.19 0.51
N PHE A 282 -18.62 -6.39 1.36
CA PHE A 282 -18.22 -5.02 1.07
C PHE A 282 -16.78 -4.98 0.61
N LEU A 283 -16.46 -4.13 -0.38
CA LEU A 283 -15.10 -3.84 -0.78
C LEU A 283 -14.63 -2.56 -0.10
N ILE A 284 -13.47 -2.65 0.53
CA ILE A 284 -12.83 -1.56 1.23
C ILE A 284 -11.52 -1.23 0.52
N GLN A 285 -11.26 0.06 0.34
CA GLN A 285 -9.94 0.54 -0.04
C GLN A 285 -9.21 1.00 1.21
N ASN A 286 -8.05 0.38 1.42
CA ASN A 286 -7.15 0.67 2.53
C ASN A 286 -6.14 1.77 2.14
N SER A 287 -5.28 2.17 3.07
CA SER A 287 -4.25 3.21 2.91
C SER A 287 -2.84 2.67 3.17
N TRP A 288 -2.58 1.40 2.87
CA TRP A 288 -1.26 0.73 3.05
C TRP A 288 -0.57 0.43 1.73
N GLY A 289 -0.84 1.23 0.69
CA GLY A 289 -0.25 1.04 -0.64
C GLY A 289 -0.76 -0.19 -1.39
N ILE A 290 -0.27 -0.36 -2.62
CA ILE A 290 -0.75 -1.39 -3.55
C ILE A 290 -0.26 -2.81 -3.22
N ASP A 291 0.80 -2.94 -2.43
CA ASP A 291 1.35 -4.24 -2.06
C ASP A 291 0.58 -4.90 -0.90
N SER A 292 -0.27 -4.12 -0.23
CA SER A 292 -1.22 -4.65 0.75
C SER A 292 -2.42 -5.32 0.07
N HIS A 293 -2.89 -6.43 0.65
CA HIS A 293 -4.11 -7.12 0.22
C HIS A 293 -4.17 -7.42 -1.29
N ASN A 294 -5.27 -7.06 -1.96
CA ASN A 294 -5.45 -7.14 -3.40
C ASN A 294 -5.36 -5.73 -3.99
N ASN A 295 -4.14 -5.27 -4.28
CA ASN A 295 -3.88 -3.93 -4.81
C ASN A 295 -4.41 -2.81 -3.88
N GLY A 296 -4.20 -2.97 -2.57
CA GLY A 296 -4.63 -2.04 -1.54
C GLY A 296 -6.12 -2.13 -1.17
N LYS A 297 -6.80 -3.19 -1.63
CA LYS A 297 -8.24 -3.40 -1.40
C LYS A 297 -8.49 -4.77 -0.78
N VAL A 298 -9.52 -4.83 0.06
CA VAL A 298 -9.91 -6.06 0.76
C VAL A 298 -11.43 -6.17 0.84
N TRP A 299 -11.93 -7.37 0.61
CA TRP A 299 -13.33 -7.71 0.83
C TRP A 299 -13.57 -8.10 2.29
N ILE A 300 -14.68 -7.64 2.86
CA ILE A 300 -15.15 -8.06 4.19
C ILE A 300 -16.60 -8.54 4.08
N PRO A 301 -16.94 -9.75 4.55
CA PRO A 301 -18.32 -10.24 4.56
C PRO A 301 -19.26 -9.30 5.29
N TYR A 302 -20.51 -9.19 4.82
CA TYR A 302 -21.49 -8.25 5.37
C TYR A 302 -21.71 -8.39 6.87
N ASP A 303 -21.75 -9.63 7.36
CA ASP A 303 -21.95 -9.92 8.77
C ASP A 303 -20.78 -9.43 9.63
N VAL A 304 -19.56 -9.73 9.20
CA VAL A 304 -18.32 -9.34 9.86
C VAL A 304 -18.23 -7.81 9.93
N PHE A 305 -18.47 -7.13 8.80
CA PHE A 305 -18.48 -5.68 8.75
C PHE A 305 -19.53 -5.10 9.70
N ALA A 306 -20.77 -5.61 9.68
CA ALA A 306 -21.85 -5.09 10.51
C ALA A 306 -21.58 -5.22 12.01
N ARG A 307 -20.86 -6.26 12.44
CA ARG A 307 -20.50 -6.47 13.86
C ARG A 307 -19.30 -5.62 14.31
N LEU A 308 -18.35 -5.34 13.41
CA LEU A 308 -17.06 -4.76 13.80
C LEU A 308 -16.88 -3.28 13.41
N ALA A 309 -17.61 -2.80 12.40
CA ALA A 309 -17.49 -1.42 11.97
C ALA A 309 -18.20 -0.47 12.95
N GLU A 310 -17.49 0.58 13.35
CA GLU A 310 -17.96 1.65 14.21
C GLU A 310 -17.96 2.99 13.45
N GLU A 311 -18.73 3.96 13.96
CA GLU A 311 -18.69 5.36 13.47
C GLU A 311 -18.93 5.52 11.95
N ILE A 312 -19.81 4.67 11.41
CA ILE A 312 -20.11 4.58 9.98
C ILE A 312 -20.81 5.86 9.51
N GLN A 313 -20.24 6.52 8.51
CA GLN A 313 -20.71 7.79 7.97
C GLN A 313 -20.69 7.79 6.45
N SER A 314 -21.75 8.30 5.83
CA SER A 314 -21.77 8.62 4.40
C SER A 314 -21.52 10.11 4.20
N VAL A 315 -20.70 10.46 3.22
CA VAL A 315 -20.44 11.87 2.88
C VAL A 315 -20.85 12.18 1.45
N ASP A 316 -21.24 13.43 1.19
CA ASP A 316 -21.61 13.88 -0.15
C ASP A 316 -21.34 15.38 -0.37
N LYS A 317 -21.13 15.72 -1.65
CA LYS A 317 -21.08 17.10 -2.14
C LYS A 317 -21.79 17.18 -3.47
N LYS A 318 -22.68 18.15 -3.63
CA LYS A 318 -23.40 18.38 -4.88
C LYS A 318 -22.43 18.81 -5.98
N ALA A 319 -22.67 18.34 -7.20
CA ALA A 319 -21.96 18.83 -8.37
C ALA A 319 -22.27 20.32 -8.56
N LYS A 320 -21.23 21.09 -8.93
CA LYS A 320 -21.40 22.50 -9.29
C LYS A 320 -22.22 22.59 -10.58
N THR A 321 -23.14 23.53 -10.63
CA THR A 321 -23.97 23.87 -11.77
C THR A 321 -23.35 25.05 -12.54
N MET A 322 -23.87 25.32 -13.74
CA MET A 322 -23.46 26.49 -14.53
C MET A 322 -23.75 27.85 -13.87
N PHE A 323 -24.53 27.86 -12.79
CA PHE A 323 -24.90 29.06 -12.04
C PHE A 323 -24.04 29.28 -10.79
N ASP A 324 -23.23 28.30 -10.42
CA ASP A 324 -22.32 28.43 -9.27
C ASP A 324 -21.12 29.29 -9.65
N GLU A 325 -20.64 30.10 -8.71
CA GLU A 325 -19.46 30.94 -8.91
C GLU A 325 -18.23 30.09 -9.29
N GLU A 326 -17.61 30.41 -10.43
CA GLU A 326 -16.32 29.83 -10.81
C GLU A 326 -15.21 30.48 -9.97
N ILE A 327 -14.78 29.79 -8.91
CA ILE A 327 -13.63 30.23 -8.11
C ILE A 327 -12.37 29.81 -8.85
N LYS A 328 -11.81 30.71 -9.67
CA LYS A 328 -10.50 30.52 -10.29
C LYS A 328 -9.41 30.70 -9.25
N TYR A 329 -8.55 29.69 -9.13
CA TYR A 329 -7.42 29.72 -8.22
C TYR A 329 -6.16 29.28 -8.95
N THR A 330 -5.16 30.16 -8.98
CA THR A 330 -3.82 29.87 -9.51
C THR A 330 -2.86 29.71 -8.35
N PHE A 331 -2.12 28.60 -8.36
CA PHE A 331 -1.15 28.26 -7.34
C PHE A 331 0.26 28.36 -7.93
N ASN A 332 1.07 29.25 -7.37
CA ASN A 332 2.49 29.39 -7.69
C ASN A 332 3.31 28.80 -6.54
N TYR A 333 4.17 27.83 -6.84
CA TYR A 333 5.11 27.29 -5.86
C TYR A 333 6.21 28.33 -5.61
N PRO A 334 6.55 28.65 -4.34
CA PRO A 334 7.61 29.61 -4.06
C PRO A 334 8.99 29.03 -4.40
N ASP A 335 9.84 29.83 -5.04
CA ASP A 335 11.22 29.47 -5.38
C ASP A 335 12.15 29.30 -4.15
N ILE A 336 11.72 29.69 -2.95
CA ILE A 336 12.59 29.99 -1.79
C ILE A 336 12.62 28.90 -0.69
N GLU A 337 11.79 27.86 -0.75
CA GLU A 337 12.01 26.64 0.07
C GLU A 337 13.05 25.68 -0.53
N ILE A 338 13.73 26.09 -1.60
CA ILE A 338 14.83 25.39 -2.28
C ILE A 338 16.15 25.64 -1.53
N ILE A 339 16.39 24.98 -0.39
CA ILE A 339 17.76 24.88 0.17
C ILE A 339 18.18 23.45 0.48
N ASP A 340 17.27 22.50 0.70
CA ASP A 340 17.66 21.12 0.97
C ASP A 340 17.36 20.17 -0.19
N LYS A 341 18.32 19.27 -0.45
CA LYS A 341 18.31 18.29 -1.54
C LYS A 341 16.93 17.63 -1.63
N THR A 342 16.28 17.76 -2.78
CA THR A 342 15.15 16.89 -3.16
C THR A 342 15.60 15.46 -2.93
N LYS A 343 14.87 14.77 -2.05
CA LYS A 343 15.24 13.42 -1.67
C LYS A 343 15.12 12.50 -2.88
N ASP A 344 15.99 11.52 -2.86
CA ASP A 344 16.21 10.62 -3.96
C ASP A 344 15.33 9.38 -3.79
N PHE A 345 14.28 9.24 -4.61
CA PHE A 345 13.35 8.10 -4.61
C PHE A 345 14.02 6.76 -4.94
N GLY A 346 15.32 6.77 -5.20
CA GLY A 346 16.21 5.65 -5.47
C GLY A 346 15.96 4.30 -4.82
N SER A 347 15.51 4.26 -3.57
CA SER A 347 15.40 3.00 -2.83
C SER A 347 14.13 2.23 -3.15
N ASP A 348 13.02 2.92 -3.42
CA ASP A 348 11.70 2.31 -3.58
C ASP A 348 10.90 3.08 -4.64
N LEU A 349 10.76 2.50 -5.83
CA LEU A 349 9.86 3.04 -6.84
C LEU A 349 8.43 2.88 -6.32
N ASP A 350 7.91 3.87 -5.59
CA ASP A 350 6.49 3.94 -5.34
C ASP A 350 5.82 3.92 -6.71
N SER A 351 4.98 2.90 -6.91
CA SER A 351 4.17 2.73 -8.11
C SER A 351 3.52 4.04 -8.54
N ASN A 352 3.19 4.95 -7.61
CA ASN A 352 2.63 6.26 -7.86
C ASN A 352 3.58 7.28 -8.54
N TRP A 353 4.81 6.95 -8.95
CA TRP A 353 5.72 7.90 -9.63
C TRP A 353 5.09 8.56 -10.88
N PHE A 354 4.15 7.90 -11.56
CA PHE A 354 3.41 8.47 -12.69
C PHE A 354 2.48 9.63 -12.26
N LEU A 355 2.07 9.68 -10.98
CA LEU A 355 1.26 10.75 -10.40
C LEU A 355 2.02 12.08 -10.44
N PHE A 356 3.33 12.02 -10.16
CA PHE A 356 4.25 13.15 -10.21
C PHE A 356 4.27 13.74 -11.62
N THR A 357 4.34 12.85 -12.62
CA THR A 357 4.32 13.22 -14.03
C THR A 357 3.00 13.90 -14.41
N ALA A 358 1.87 13.29 -14.04
CA ALA A 358 0.54 13.84 -14.33
C ALA A 358 0.35 15.25 -13.71
N MET A 359 0.71 15.44 -12.44
CA MET A 359 0.53 16.72 -11.74
C MET A 359 1.48 17.81 -12.20
N ALA A 360 2.70 17.45 -12.58
CA ALA A 360 3.66 18.42 -13.06
C ALA A 360 3.34 18.90 -14.48
N ILE A 361 2.91 18.00 -15.37
CA ILE A 361 2.65 18.34 -16.78
C ILE A 361 1.42 19.25 -16.94
N GLU A 362 0.41 19.17 -16.07
CA GLU A 362 -0.71 20.12 -16.08
C GLU A 362 -0.29 21.60 -16.00
N LYS A 363 0.90 21.89 -15.48
CA LYS A 363 1.42 23.25 -15.29
C LYS A 363 2.56 23.63 -16.23
N LEU A 364 3.04 22.73 -17.09
CA LEU A 364 4.18 22.99 -17.96
C LEU A 364 3.78 23.82 -19.19
N ASP A 365 4.70 24.68 -19.62
CA ASP A 365 4.58 25.44 -20.86
C ASP A 365 4.44 24.47 -22.05
N GLU A 366 3.47 24.71 -22.94
CA GLU A 366 3.30 23.96 -24.18
C GLU A 366 4.60 23.82 -24.98
N LYS A 367 5.51 24.80 -24.88
CA LYS A 367 6.81 24.79 -25.56
C LYS A 367 7.74 23.68 -25.07
N ASP A 368 7.72 23.37 -23.78
CA ASP A 368 8.56 22.31 -23.21
C ASP A 368 7.95 20.93 -23.45
N VAL A 369 6.61 20.83 -23.40
CA VAL A 369 5.85 19.66 -23.86
C VAL A 369 6.16 19.34 -25.33
N LYS A 370 6.22 20.37 -26.21
CA LYS A 370 6.51 20.22 -27.65
C LYS A 370 7.93 19.77 -27.97
N LYS A 371 8.90 19.95 -27.07
CA LYS A 371 10.28 19.48 -27.28
C LYS A 371 10.44 17.98 -27.05
N GLY A 372 9.42 17.30 -26.53
CA GLY A 372 9.47 15.88 -26.22
C GLY A 372 10.45 15.52 -25.10
N ARG A 373 10.93 16.53 -24.34
CA ARG A 373 11.79 16.39 -23.17
C ARG A 373 11.37 17.39 -22.09
N VAL A 374 11.01 16.86 -20.94
CA VAL A 374 10.47 17.60 -19.79
C VAL A 374 11.31 17.29 -18.56
N ILE A 375 11.68 18.31 -17.78
CA ILE A 375 12.36 18.15 -16.49
C ILE A 375 11.42 18.66 -15.41
N LEU A 376 11.06 17.81 -14.45
CA LEU A 376 10.16 18.17 -13.35
C LEU A 376 10.93 18.70 -12.14
N PRO A 377 10.27 19.38 -11.17
CA PRO A 377 10.92 19.90 -9.97
C PRO A 377 11.67 18.87 -9.11
N ASN A 378 11.32 17.59 -9.21
CA ASN A 378 12.02 16.49 -8.54
C ASN A 378 13.18 15.90 -9.39
N ASN A 379 13.62 16.60 -10.43
CA ASN A 379 14.60 16.16 -11.43
C ASN A 379 14.18 14.90 -12.21
N LEU A 380 12.90 14.51 -12.20
CA LEU A 380 12.39 13.50 -13.13
C LEU A 380 12.48 14.05 -14.55
N ILE A 381 13.28 13.38 -15.37
CA ILE A 381 13.42 13.65 -16.79
C ILE A 381 12.47 12.71 -17.52
N ILE A 382 11.62 13.28 -18.37
CA ILE A 382 10.66 12.58 -19.21
C ILE A 382 10.97 12.88 -20.65
N GLU A 383 11.06 11.84 -21.47
CA GLU A 383 11.25 11.95 -22.91
C GLU A 383 10.20 11.10 -23.63
N GLY A 384 9.46 11.67 -24.59
CA GLY A 384 8.42 10.93 -25.32
C GLY A 384 7.21 11.77 -25.72
N THR A 385 6.20 11.09 -26.26
CA THR A 385 4.95 11.73 -26.68
C THR A 385 3.98 11.84 -25.53
N LEU A 386 3.41 13.03 -25.33
CA LEU A 386 2.41 13.30 -24.30
C LEU A 386 1.02 13.40 -24.94
N SER A 387 0.04 12.70 -24.35
CA SER A 387 -1.38 12.81 -24.68
C SER A 387 -2.17 12.95 -23.38
N ASN A 388 -3.03 13.97 -23.29
CA ASN A 388 -3.72 14.33 -22.04
C ASN A 388 -2.78 14.48 -20.83
N ASN A 389 -1.62 15.12 -21.03
CA ASN A 389 -0.58 15.31 -20.01
C ASN A 389 0.07 14.01 -19.49
N LEU A 390 -0.07 12.89 -20.22
CA LEU A 390 0.48 11.58 -19.84
C LEU A 390 1.32 10.99 -20.98
N LEU A 391 2.40 10.29 -20.63
CA LEU A 391 3.22 9.54 -21.61
C LEU A 391 2.39 8.48 -22.32
N ASN A 392 2.49 8.46 -23.64
CA ASN A 392 1.83 7.49 -24.50
C ASN A 392 2.76 7.11 -25.66
N GLY A 393 2.78 5.81 -25.99
CA GLY A 393 3.71 5.27 -26.98
C GLY A 393 5.12 5.09 -26.39
N PHE A 394 6.13 5.09 -27.25
CA PHE A 394 7.51 4.90 -26.79
C PHE A 394 8.04 6.16 -26.08
N GLY A 395 8.74 5.96 -24.97
CA GLY A 395 9.36 7.04 -24.22
C GLY A 395 10.43 6.54 -23.25
N LYS A 396 10.94 7.48 -22.46
CA LYS A 396 11.94 7.25 -21.43
C LYS A 396 11.64 8.11 -20.22
N ILE A 397 11.81 7.54 -19.04
CA ILE A 397 11.89 8.28 -17.80
C ILE A 397 13.25 8.06 -17.15
N ASN A 398 13.77 9.10 -16.51
CA ASN A 398 14.96 9.03 -15.69
C ASN A 398 14.70 9.83 -14.41
N LEU A 399 14.53 9.11 -13.30
CA LEU A 399 14.42 9.67 -11.97
C LEU A 399 15.80 9.62 -11.30
N ASN A 400 16.47 10.77 -11.23
CA ASN A 400 17.74 10.96 -10.51
C ASN A 400 18.87 9.97 -10.87
N ASN A 401 18.88 9.43 -12.09
CA ASN A 401 19.75 8.33 -12.53
C ASN A 401 19.64 7.04 -11.72
N LYS A 402 18.61 6.91 -10.88
CA LYS A 402 18.37 5.72 -10.08
C LYS A 402 17.28 4.82 -10.63
N TYR A 403 16.26 5.42 -11.24
CA TYR A 403 15.26 4.67 -11.98
C TYR A 403 15.23 5.14 -13.40
N ILE A 404 15.60 4.24 -14.30
CA ILE A 404 15.60 4.52 -15.73
C ILE A 404 14.71 3.49 -16.39
N TYR A 405 13.57 3.93 -16.91
CA TYR A 405 12.74 3.10 -17.76
C TYR A 405 12.76 3.64 -19.19
N GLU A 406 12.90 2.74 -20.14
CA GLU A 406 12.82 3.03 -21.57
C GLU A 406 11.95 1.97 -22.25
N GLY A 407 10.85 2.39 -22.87
CA GLY A 407 9.88 1.45 -23.40
C GLY A 407 8.54 2.08 -23.74
N ASN A 408 7.53 1.22 -23.84
CA ASN A 408 6.18 1.63 -24.19
C ASN A 408 5.40 2.13 -22.98
N PHE A 409 4.57 3.15 -23.22
CA PHE A 409 3.69 3.77 -22.26
C PHE A 409 2.24 3.78 -22.75
N LYS A 410 1.31 3.61 -21.81
CA LYS A 410 -0.12 3.82 -22.03
C LYS A 410 -0.71 4.58 -20.85
N ASN A 411 -1.30 5.74 -21.11
CA ASN A 411 -1.83 6.64 -20.08
C ASN A 411 -0.82 6.91 -18.95
N GLY A 412 0.48 6.99 -19.24
CA GLY A 412 1.53 7.24 -18.23
C GLY A 412 2.08 6.00 -17.52
N PHE A 413 1.48 4.81 -17.68
CA PHE A 413 2.03 3.56 -17.16
C PHE A 413 3.02 2.94 -18.13
N PHE A 414 3.99 2.19 -17.60
CA PHE A 414 4.72 1.19 -18.39
C PHE A 414 3.72 0.14 -18.89
N ASP A 415 3.54 0.04 -20.21
CA ASP A 415 2.58 -0.86 -20.85
C ASP A 415 3.13 -1.31 -22.21
N GLY A 416 3.38 -2.61 -22.34
CA GLY A 416 4.09 -3.21 -23.47
C GLY A 416 5.56 -3.50 -23.15
N ASN A 417 6.40 -3.63 -24.18
CA ASN A 417 7.81 -3.97 -23.98
C ASN A 417 8.62 -2.77 -23.46
N GLY A 418 9.53 -3.01 -22.54
CA GLY A 418 10.43 -2.00 -21.99
C GLY A 418 11.62 -2.57 -21.23
N LYS A 419 12.49 -1.65 -20.79
CA LYS A 419 13.67 -1.90 -19.95
C LYS A 419 13.59 -1.03 -18.71
N LEU A 420 13.78 -1.60 -17.54
CA LEU A 420 13.87 -0.91 -16.26
C LEU A 420 15.23 -1.18 -15.62
N LEU A 421 15.94 -0.12 -15.27
CA LEU A 421 17.18 -0.13 -14.50
C LEU A 421 16.94 0.53 -13.15
N MET A 422 17.40 -0.13 -12.09
CA MET A 422 17.41 0.36 -10.72
C MET A 422 18.84 0.39 -10.22
N TYR A 423 19.25 1.51 -9.61
CA TYR A 423 20.56 1.69 -9.01
C TYR A 423 20.45 1.86 -7.50
N ASP A 424 21.40 1.31 -6.76
CA ASP A 424 21.49 1.49 -5.31
C ASP A 424 22.08 2.86 -4.92
N LEU A 425 22.36 3.06 -3.62
CA LEU A 425 22.93 4.30 -3.10
C LEU A 425 24.38 4.57 -3.54
N TRP A 426 25.09 3.54 -4.01
CA TRP A 426 26.47 3.61 -4.47
C TRP A 426 26.58 3.77 -5.99
N GLY A 427 25.47 3.62 -6.71
CA GLY A 427 25.40 3.77 -8.16
C GLY A 427 25.61 2.45 -8.91
N ASP A 428 25.58 1.32 -8.22
CA ASP A 428 25.62 0.00 -8.82
C ASP A 428 24.20 -0.47 -9.18
N ILE A 429 24.07 -1.30 -10.22
CA ILE A 429 22.78 -1.83 -10.65
C ILE A 429 22.27 -2.82 -9.59
N SER A 430 21.16 -2.49 -8.94
CA SER A 430 20.48 -3.36 -7.98
C SER A 430 19.42 -4.24 -8.64
N SER A 431 18.81 -3.76 -9.73
CA SER A 431 17.85 -4.53 -10.53
C SER A 431 17.85 -4.08 -11.99
N TYR A 432 17.80 -5.04 -12.91
CA TYR A 432 17.56 -4.87 -14.33
C TYR A 432 16.39 -5.76 -14.73
N ARG A 433 15.42 -5.19 -15.47
CA ARG A 433 14.28 -5.91 -16.01
C ARG A 433 14.07 -5.56 -17.46
N GLU A 434 13.97 -6.56 -18.33
CA GLU A 434 13.69 -6.38 -19.76
C GLU A 434 12.59 -7.34 -20.20
N GLY A 435 11.48 -6.80 -20.71
CA GLY A 435 10.34 -7.61 -21.09
C GLY A 435 9.03 -6.84 -21.13
N GLU A 436 7.93 -7.55 -20.90
CA GLU A 436 6.57 -7.03 -20.99
C GLU A 436 6.10 -6.44 -19.65
N PHE A 437 5.61 -5.21 -19.71
CA PHE A 437 4.99 -4.48 -18.60
C PHE A 437 3.50 -4.29 -18.84
N LYS A 438 2.72 -4.24 -17.77
CA LYS A 438 1.29 -3.92 -17.80
C LYS A 438 0.89 -3.11 -16.59
N ASP A 439 0.26 -1.96 -16.83
CA ASP A 439 -0.19 -1.04 -15.78
C ASP A 439 0.92 -0.74 -14.74
N GLY A 440 2.17 -0.59 -15.23
CA GLY A 440 3.36 -0.32 -14.41
C GLY A 440 4.06 -1.55 -13.85
N LYS A 441 3.45 -2.74 -13.89
CA LYS A 441 4.02 -3.98 -13.34
C LYS A 441 4.79 -4.77 -14.39
N PHE A 442 5.91 -5.36 -14.01
CA PHE A 442 6.67 -6.28 -14.86
C PHE A 442 5.98 -7.66 -14.89
N LEU A 443 5.47 -8.07 -16.05
CA LEU A 443 4.72 -9.32 -16.20
C LEU A 443 5.62 -10.51 -16.51
N LYS A 444 6.52 -10.34 -17.49
CA LYS A 444 7.43 -11.40 -17.93
C LYS A 444 8.65 -10.86 -18.64
N GLY A 445 9.76 -11.58 -18.57
CA GLY A 445 10.96 -11.27 -19.31
C GLY A 445 12.22 -11.74 -18.58
N ASN A 446 13.33 -11.06 -18.83
CA ASN A 446 14.60 -11.31 -18.16
C ASN A 446 14.77 -10.36 -16.98
N VAL A 447 15.31 -10.88 -15.90
CA VAL A 447 15.62 -10.16 -14.66
C VAL A 447 17.07 -10.43 -14.29
N GLU A 448 17.75 -9.38 -13.84
CA GLU A 448 18.94 -9.48 -13.00
C GLU A 448 18.67 -8.67 -11.74
N GLU A 449 18.78 -9.23 -10.54
CA GLU A 449 18.52 -8.48 -9.31
C GLU A 449 19.31 -8.99 -8.12
N ILE A 450 19.56 -8.07 -7.19
CA ILE A 450 20.18 -8.34 -5.89
C ILE A 450 19.09 -8.22 -4.83
N VAL A 451 18.77 -9.33 -4.18
CA VAL A 451 17.79 -9.40 -3.08
C VAL A 451 18.54 -9.39 -1.76
N ASN A 452 18.52 -8.24 -1.09
CA ASN A 452 19.05 -8.08 0.27
C ASN A 452 17.97 -8.44 1.30
N LEU A 453 18.34 -9.12 2.40
CA LEU A 453 17.47 -9.41 3.56
C LEU A 453 16.07 -9.96 3.19
N GLY A 454 15.93 -11.30 3.07
CA GLY A 454 14.67 -11.92 2.64
C GLY A 454 14.39 -13.28 3.29
N ASN A 455 13.28 -13.38 4.03
CA ASN A 455 12.81 -14.59 4.73
C ASN A 455 12.55 -15.82 3.82
N HIS A 456 12.45 -15.67 2.50
CA HIS A 456 12.01 -16.78 1.63
C HIS A 456 13.00 -17.96 1.60
N TYR A 457 14.30 -17.65 1.66
CA TYR A 457 15.38 -18.65 1.68
C TYR A 457 16.22 -18.63 2.97
N ALA A 458 15.97 -17.68 3.86
CA ALA A 458 16.77 -17.46 5.07
C ALA A 458 16.80 -18.67 6.04
N ILE A 459 15.80 -19.56 5.96
CA ILE A 459 15.74 -20.81 6.73
C ILE A 459 16.87 -21.77 6.32
N LEU A 460 17.34 -21.70 5.08
CA LEU A 460 18.35 -22.63 4.55
C LEU A 460 19.77 -22.31 5.01
N TRP A 461 20.07 -21.03 5.23
CA TRP A 461 21.45 -20.56 5.43
C TRP A 461 21.77 -20.18 6.87
N GLY A 462 20.77 -20.18 7.75
CA GLY A 462 20.92 -19.75 9.14
C GLY A 462 21.26 -18.26 9.31
N ASP A 463 21.53 -17.54 8.21
CA ASP A 463 21.80 -16.11 8.19
C ASP A 463 20.74 -15.39 7.34
N ARG A 464 19.92 -14.58 8.00
CA ARG A 464 18.89 -13.77 7.33
C ARG A 464 19.48 -12.53 6.64
N ARG A 465 20.75 -12.21 6.87
CA ARG A 465 21.35 -10.90 6.56
C ARG A 465 21.89 -10.78 5.14
N ASN A 466 22.26 -11.90 4.51
CA ASN A 466 23.19 -11.82 3.37
C ASN A 466 22.51 -11.93 2.00
N GLY A 467 21.31 -12.52 1.88
CA GLY A 467 20.52 -12.48 0.65
C GLY A 467 21.18 -13.15 -0.57
N TYR A 468 20.54 -13.04 -1.73
CA TYR A 468 20.99 -13.69 -2.97
C TYR A 468 20.84 -12.76 -4.17
N SER A 469 21.51 -13.10 -5.26
CA SER A 469 21.30 -12.49 -6.57
C SER A 469 20.73 -13.51 -7.53
N TYR A 470 19.91 -13.04 -8.48
CA TYR A 470 19.29 -13.88 -9.50
C TYR A 470 19.44 -13.23 -10.87
N SER A 471 19.79 -14.02 -11.88
CA SER A 471 19.80 -13.65 -13.30
C SER A 471 19.08 -14.73 -14.10
N GLY A 472 17.97 -14.39 -14.75
CA GLY A 472 17.20 -15.38 -15.49
C GLY A 472 15.79 -14.94 -15.88
N ASN A 473 14.97 -15.91 -16.25
CA ASN A 473 13.60 -15.66 -16.66
C ASN A 473 12.67 -15.42 -15.46
N PHE A 474 11.69 -14.55 -15.66
CA PHE A 474 10.65 -14.19 -14.72
C PHE A 474 9.30 -14.18 -15.44
N SER A 475 8.28 -14.74 -14.80
CA SER A 475 6.88 -14.72 -15.27
C SER A 475 5.95 -15.08 -14.11
N ASP A 476 4.67 -14.71 -14.19
CA ASP A 476 3.67 -15.05 -13.17
C ASP A 476 4.07 -14.62 -11.75
N GLY A 477 4.76 -13.47 -11.65
CA GLY A 477 5.23 -12.90 -10.39
C GLY A 477 6.40 -13.64 -9.73
N ASN A 478 7.00 -14.63 -10.39
CA ASN A 478 8.05 -15.48 -9.81
C ASN A 478 9.21 -15.75 -10.79
N TYR A 479 10.32 -16.26 -10.27
CA TYR A 479 11.39 -16.86 -11.08
C TYR A 479 10.88 -18.14 -11.73
N ASN A 480 10.89 -18.15 -13.06
CA ASN A 480 10.25 -19.16 -13.88
C ASN A 480 11.03 -19.29 -15.18
N GLY A 481 11.46 -20.50 -15.53
CA GLY A 481 12.33 -20.76 -16.67
C GLY A 481 13.80 -20.87 -16.27
N TYR A 482 14.72 -20.66 -17.21
CA TYR A 482 16.14 -20.84 -16.93
C TYR A 482 16.72 -19.64 -16.18
N GLY A 483 17.59 -19.90 -15.20
CA GLY A 483 18.23 -18.86 -14.43
C GLY A 483 19.47 -19.31 -13.67
N VAL A 484 20.11 -18.34 -13.04
CA VAL A 484 21.27 -18.49 -12.16
C VAL A 484 20.99 -17.73 -10.88
N MET A 485 21.06 -18.41 -9.75
CA MET A 485 20.94 -17.83 -8.41
C MET A 485 22.28 -17.96 -7.69
N LYS A 486 22.76 -16.90 -7.05
CA LYS A 486 24.02 -16.91 -6.29
C LYS A 486 23.82 -16.35 -4.89
N HIS A 487 24.52 -16.89 -3.90
CA HIS A 487 24.57 -16.27 -2.58
C HIS A 487 25.42 -14.99 -2.65
N ASN A 488 25.00 -13.90 -2.00
CA ASN A 488 25.73 -12.62 -2.15
C ASN A 488 27.11 -12.58 -1.45
N GLN A 489 27.36 -13.52 -0.52
CA GLN A 489 28.60 -13.58 0.27
C GLN A 489 29.37 -14.91 0.25
N TYR A 490 28.73 -16.01 -0.12
CA TYR A 490 29.34 -17.34 -0.05
C TYR A 490 29.44 -17.86 -1.47
N GLU A 491 30.46 -18.67 -1.73
CA GLU A 491 30.58 -19.41 -2.98
C GLU A 491 29.49 -20.48 -3.01
N TRP A 492 28.32 -20.07 -3.47
CA TRP A 492 27.14 -20.90 -3.67
C TRP A 492 26.41 -20.38 -4.91
N GLU A 493 26.13 -21.28 -5.85
CA GLU A 493 25.43 -20.99 -7.09
C GLU A 493 24.47 -22.14 -7.43
N VAL A 494 23.28 -21.82 -7.95
CA VAL A 494 22.41 -22.77 -8.65
C VAL A 494 22.09 -22.23 -10.03
N LYS A 495 22.36 -23.04 -11.05
CA LYS A 495 22.10 -22.73 -12.45
C LYS A 495 21.21 -23.80 -13.07
N GLY A 496 20.03 -23.42 -13.56
CA GLY A 496 19.08 -24.38 -14.13
C GLY A 496 17.67 -23.84 -14.30
N ASP A 497 16.71 -24.75 -14.33
CA ASP A 497 15.28 -24.46 -14.49
C ASP A 497 14.65 -24.12 -13.14
N PHE A 498 13.89 -23.02 -13.11
CA PHE A 498 13.13 -22.51 -11.99
C PHE A 498 11.63 -22.62 -12.27
N LYS A 499 10.86 -22.85 -11.21
CA LYS A 499 9.40 -22.81 -11.22
C LYS A 499 8.86 -22.28 -9.90
N ASP A 500 7.94 -21.33 -9.98
CA ASP A 500 7.28 -20.68 -8.84
C ASP A 500 8.30 -20.15 -7.80
N GLY A 501 9.42 -19.64 -8.30
CA GLY A 501 10.51 -19.09 -7.49
C GLY A 501 11.62 -20.09 -7.17
N TRP A 502 11.37 -21.40 -7.27
CA TRP A 502 12.28 -22.45 -6.79
C TRP A 502 13.05 -23.13 -7.93
N PRO A 503 14.33 -23.48 -7.76
CA PRO A 503 15.02 -24.35 -8.71
C PRO A 503 14.39 -25.75 -8.64
N ILE A 504 14.06 -26.29 -9.81
CA ILE A 504 13.48 -27.63 -9.97
C ILE A 504 14.44 -28.62 -10.62
N LYS A 505 15.44 -28.12 -11.36
CA LYS A 505 16.47 -28.92 -12.02
C LYS A 505 17.66 -28.04 -12.35
N GLY A 506 18.88 -28.53 -12.17
CA GLY A 506 20.06 -27.76 -12.54
C GLY A 506 21.33 -28.26 -11.87
N LYS A 507 22.33 -27.38 -11.91
CA LYS A 507 23.63 -27.56 -11.31
C LYS A 507 23.76 -26.63 -10.10
N GLN A 508 23.95 -27.21 -8.91
CA GLN A 508 24.26 -26.52 -7.67
C GLN A 508 25.75 -26.66 -7.38
N THR A 509 26.45 -25.55 -7.17
CA THR A 509 27.88 -25.50 -6.94
C THR A 509 28.15 -24.79 -5.61
N THR A 510 29.05 -25.34 -4.81
CA THR A 510 29.56 -24.74 -3.57
C THR A 510 31.06 -24.96 -3.44
N ASP A 511 31.69 -24.40 -2.40
CA ASP A 511 33.08 -24.73 -2.02
C ASP A 511 33.31 -26.23 -1.76
N TRP A 512 32.28 -26.97 -1.37
CA TRP A 512 32.41 -28.34 -0.84
C TRP A 512 31.89 -29.42 -1.77
N PHE A 513 31.04 -29.05 -2.74
CA PHE A 513 30.41 -29.99 -3.64
C PHE A 513 29.85 -29.33 -4.90
N GLU A 514 29.66 -30.15 -5.91
CA GLU A 514 28.89 -29.89 -7.12
C GLU A 514 27.80 -30.95 -7.28
N TYR A 515 26.55 -30.53 -7.44
CA TYR A 515 25.42 -31.42 -7.71
C TYR A 515 24.75 -31.05 -9.03
N GLU A 516 24.50 -32.02 -9.91
CA GLU A 516 23.71 -31.84 -11.13
C GLU A 516 22.53 -32.81 -11.13
N GLY A 517 21.30 -32.30 -11.13
CA GLY A 517 20.11 -33.14 -11.05
C GLY A 517 18.81 -32.37 -10.80
N GLU A 518 17.80 -33.09 -10.34
CA GLU A 518 16.53 -32.49 -9.91
C GLU A 518 16.68 -31.84 -8.52
N LEU A 519 15.94 -30.76 -8.29
CA LEU A 519 15.93 -30.05 -7.01
C LEU A 519 14.51 -29.89 -6.50
N LYS A 520 14.35 -29.91 -5.17
CA LYS A 520 13.09 -29.59 -4.52
C LYS A 520 13.35 -28.81 -3.25
N TYR A 521 12.80 -27.59 -3.17
CA TYR A 521 13.07 -26.65 -2.07
C TYR A 521 14.57 -26.45 -1.80
N MET A 522 15.36 -26.31 -2.87
CA MET A 522 16.83 -26.12 -2.83
C MET A 522 17.63 -27.33 -2.34
N LEU A 523 16.99 -28.49 -2.13
CA LEU A 523 17.64 -29.74 -1.76
C LEU A 523 17.75 -30.66 -2.98
N TRP A 524 18.82 -31.45 -3.02
CA TRP A 524 19.00 -32.51 -4.01
C TRP A 524 17.83 -33.48 -3.94
N HIS A 525 17.20 -33.75 -5.07
CA HIS A 525 16.04 -34.64 -5.15
C HIS A 525 16.03 -35.39 -6.48
N GLY A 526 15.25 -36.46 -6.59
CA GLY A 526 15.12 -37.21 -7.84
C GLY A 526 16.47 -37.74 -8.33
N ARG A 527 16.64 -37.88 -9.65
CA ARG A 527 17.92 -38.35 -10.20
C ARG A 527 18.95 -37.22 -10.28
N GLY A 528 20.18 -37.51 -9.87
CA GLY A 528 21.30 -36.57 -10.02
C GLY A 528 22.66 -37.20 -9.80
N LYS A 529 23.68 -36.34 -9.87
CA LYS A 529 25.08 -36.65 -9.66
C LYS A 529 25.70 -35.62 -8.72
N LEU A 530 26.19 -36.07 -7.56
CA LEU A 530 26.94 -35.28 -6.59
C LEU A 530 28.43 -35.59 -6.74
N THR A 531 29.27 -34.55 -6.79
CA THR A 531 30.73 -34.61 -6.72
C THR A 531 31.19 -33.81 -5.51
N LEU A 532 31.90 -34.43 -4.58
CA LEU A 532 32.39 -33.77 -3.36
C LEU A 532 33.78 -33.15 -3.59
N TRP A 533 34.23 -32.31 -2.65
CA TRP A 533 35.54 -31.63 -2.68
C TRP A 533 36.75 -32.58 -2.75
N ASP A 534 36.57 -33.86 -2.42
CA ASP A 534 37.58 -34.92 -2.50
C ASP A 534 37.50 -35.75 -3.80
N ASP A 535 36.78 -35.24 -4.81
CA ASP A 535 36.47 -35.88 -6.10
C ASP A 535 35.62 -37.16 -6.00
N SER A 536 35.08 -37.50 -4.82
CA SER A 536 34.15 -38.62 -4.71
C SER A 536 32.81 -38.31 -5.38
N VAL A 537 32.24 -39.31 -6.06
CA VAL A 537 31.03 -39.17 -6.89
C VAL A 537 29.92 -40.09 -6.39
N GLN A 538 28.71 -39.55 -6.23
CA GLN A 538 27.48 -40.29 -6.00
C GLN A 538 26.48 -40.00 -7.12
N GLU A 539 26.06 -41.02 -7.87
CA GLU A 539 25.13 -40.87 -8.99
C GLU A 539 23.95 -41.85 -8.80
N GLY A 540 22.72 -41.32 -8.84
CA GLY A 540 21.54 -42.10 -8.50
C GLY A 540 20.39 -41.22 -8.01
N ASN A 541 19.53 -41.76 -7.15
CA ASN A 541 18.38 -41.03 -6.63
C ASN A 541 18.72 -40.32 -5.32
N PHE A 542 18.16 -39.12 -5.13
CA PHE A 542 18.31 -38.31 -3.93
C PHE A 542 16.94 -37.97 -3.35
N GLU A 543 16.84 -37.93 -2.02
CA GLU A 543 15.67 -37.42 -1.32
C GLU A 543 16.08 -36.49 -0.18
N ARG A 544 15.57 -35.25 -0.23
CA ARG A 544 15.85 -34.21 0.79
C ARG A 544 17.35 -34.00 1.06
N GLY A 545 18.18 -34.08 0.02
CA GLY A 545 19.63 -33.90 0.13
C GLY A 545 20.42 -35.16 0.46
N GLU A 546 19.78 -36.32 0.61
CA GLU A 546 20.46 -37.59 0.91
C GLU A 546 20.45 -38.52 -0.29
N PHE A 547 21.57 -39.19 -0.54
CA PHE A 547 21.69 -40.22 -1.57
C PHE A 547 20.97 -41.50 -1.13
N ILE A 548 20.05 -41.99 -1.96
CA ILE A 548 19.30 -43.22 -1.74
C ILE A 548 19.72 -44.25 -2.77
N ASN A 549 20.33 -45.34 -2.29
CA ASN A 549 20.73 -46.50 -3.09
C ASN A 549 19.52 -47.27 -3.62
#